data_AF-A0A2N1F976-F1
#
_entry.id   AF-A0A2N1F976-F1
#
_cell.length_a   1.000
_cell.length_b   1.000
_cell.length_c   1.000
_cell.angle_alpha   90.00
_cell.angle_beta   90.00
_cell.angle_gamma   90.00
#
_symmetry.space_group_name_H-M   'P 1'
#
loop_
_entity.id
_entity.type
_entity.pdbx_description
1 polymer ?
#
loop_
_entity_poly.entity_id
_entity_poly.type
_entity_poly.pdbx_seq_one_letter_code
_entity_poly.pdbx_strand_id
1 'polypeptide(L)'
;MKTAKKIIVLLTLILSITSCDNNDDIATPTNIFTVGTQTYETTNCYIEFDSDAPVDHLNIFLLDGRMYDNDLNVNGSSGDYLFSLNTSNFVFLQLDFGSNSSLINNGPVAGNTYIVSSTDSTIGHNLSIDPLTPNFNTNGSDFGMGNENTGTFHSPGTGALTVTLNNYTFNSNTNTGTIDLDYSFMNQNGMVITGHYDGNLGIILD
;
A
#
# COMPACT_ATOMS: atom_id res chain seq x y z
N MET A 1 -72.28 -39.01 20.03
CA MET A 1 -72.44 -39.01 18.55
C MET A 1 -71.25 -38.30 17.92
N LYS A 2 -70.59 -38.98 16.97
CA LYS A 2 -69.73 -38.47 15.88
C LYS A 2 -68.36 -37.86 16.22
N THR A 3 -67.41 -38.78 16.36
CA THR A 3 -66.12 -38.89 15.65
C THR A 3 -65.90 -38.04 14.38
N ALA A 4 -64.73 -37.39 14.31
CA ALA A 4 -63.85 -37.27 13.12
C ALA A 4 -62.45 -36.79 13.60
N LYS A 5 -61.47 -37.69 13.78
CA LYS A 5 -60.44 -38.18 12.83
C LYS A 5 -59.40 -37.13 12.37
N LYS A 6 -58.15 -37.32 12.84
CA LYS A 6 -56.82 -37.19 12.16
C LYS A 6 -55.74 -37.44 13.24
N ILE A 7 -55.26 -38.66 13.50
CA ILE A 7 -54.16 -39.40 12.81
C ILE A 7 -53.03 -38.44 12.43
N ILE A 8 -51.94 -38.32 13.21
CA ILE A 8 -50.77 -39.22 13.46
C ILE A 8 -49.62 -38.95 12.48
N VAL A 9 -48.43 -38.67 13.06
CA VAL A 9 -47.05 -38.86 12.53
C VAL A 9 -46.59 -37.77 11.54
N LEU A 10 -45.44 -37.11 11.69
CA LEU A 10 -44.09 -37.70 11.77
C LEU A 10 -43.08 -36.67 12.33
N LEU A 11 -42.26 -37.16 13.26
CA LEU A 11 -40.96 -36.64 13.68
C LEU A 11 -40.05 -36.39 12.47
N THR A 12 -38.96 -35.63 12.66
CA THR A 12 -37.72 -35.56 11.83
C THR A 12 -37.60 -34.40 10.82
N LEU A 13 -36.97 -33.31 11.26
CA LEU A 13 -35.76 -32.70 10.66
C LEU A 13 -35.34 -31.54 11.60
N ILE A 14 -34.36 -31.73 12.49
CA ILE A 14 -32.91 -31.60 12.25
C ILE A 14 -32.55 -30.19 11.69
N LEU A 15 -31.80 -29.47 12.52
CA LEU A 15 -30.90 -28.35 12.22
C LEU A 15 -31.55 -27.09 11.63
N SER A 16 -31.80 -26.13 12.51
CA SER A 16 -31.64 -24.73 12.16
C SER A 16 -30.65 -24.07 13.12
N ILE A 17 -29.39 -24.10 12.66
CA ILE A 17 -28.41 -23.00 12.69
C ILE A 17 -28.06 -22.37 14.04
N THR A 18 -26.95 -22.88 14.59
CA THR A 18 -25.78 -22.07 14.97
C THR A 18 -26.04 -20.57 15.18
N SER A 19 -26.30 -20.16 16.42
CA SER A 19 -25.87 -18.85 16.87
C SER A 19 -24.37 -18.95 17.17
N CYS A 20 -23.55 -18.92 16.12
CA CYS A 20 -22.22 -18.35 16.27
C CYS A 20 -22.45 -16.85 16.44
N ASP A 21 -22.16 -16.37 17.64
CA ASP A 21 -21.97 -14.96 17.95
C ASP A 21 -20.96 -14.41 16.93
N ASN A 22 -21.43 -13.59 15.98
CA ASN A 22 -20.59 -12.93 14.99
C ASN A 22 -19.83 -11.78 15.67
N ASN A 23 -18.97 -12.13 16.62
CA ASN A 23 -17.81 -11.31 16.96
C ASN A 23 -16.66 -11.61 15.98
N ASP A 24 -17.02 -11.81 14.71
CA ASP A 24 -16.13 -11.91 13.57
C ASP A 24 -16.05 -10.53 12.92
N ASP A 25 -15.79 -9.50 13.76
CA ASP A 25 -15.16 -8.27 13.31
C ASP A 25 -13.80 -8.68 12.75
N ILE A 26 -13.82 -9.19 11.51
CA ILE A 26 -12.68 -9.15 10.62
C ILE A 26 -12.30 -7.69 10.63
N ALA A 27 -11.23 -7.34 11.35
CA ALA A 27 -10.65 -6.03 11.27
C ALA A 27 -10.43 -5.76 9.79
N THR A 28 -11.22 -4.86 9.21
CA THR A 28 -11.00 -4.42 7.84
C THR A 28 -9.53 -4.04 7.77
N PRO A 29 -8.71 -4.66 6.91
CA PRO A 29 -7.31 -4.30 6.83
C PRO A 29 -7.24 -2.79 6.59
N THR A 30 -6.62 -2.07 7.52
CA THR A 30 -6.57 -0.60 7.51
C THR A 30 -5.68 -0.13 6.37
N ASN A 31 -4.64 -0.90 6.05
CA ASN A 31 -3.60 -0.49 5.12
C ASN A 31 -3.83 -1.14 3.75
N ILE A 32 -4.74 -0.55 2.97
CA ILE A 32 -5.19 -1.08 1.68
C ILE A 32 -5.37 0.02 0.63
N PHE A 33 -5.39 -0.40 -0.64
CA PHE A 33 -6.02 0.36 -1.72
C PHE A 33 -7.09 -0.43 -2.43
N THR A 34 -8.01 0.29 -3.06
CA THR A 34 -9.16 -0.29 -3.77
C THR A 34 -9.10 0.02 -5.25
N VAL A 35 -9.13 -1.02 -6.09
CA VAL A 35 -9.27 -0.92 -7.54
C VAL A 35 -10.62 -1.54 -7.94
N GLY A 36 -11.58 -0.69 -8.31
CA GLY A 36 -12.95 -1.14 -8.58
C GLY A 36 -13.60 -1.70 -7.32
N THR A 37 -13.84 -3.02 -7.28
CA THR A 37 -14.42 -3.72 -6.11
C THR A 37 -13.40 -4.57 -5.34
N GLN A 38 -12.15 -4.60 -5.80
CA GLN A 38 -11.09 -5.42 -5.20
C GLN A 38 -10.20 -4.56 -4.32
N THR A 39 -9.76 -5.12 -3.20
CA THR A 39 -8.85 -4.49 -2.25
C THR A 39 -7.50 -5.22 -2.24
N TYR A 40 -6.42 -4.46 -2.07
CA TYR A 40 -5.04 -4.94 -2.05
C TYR A 40 -4.33 -4.38 -0.83
N GLU A 41 -3.56 -5.21 -0.13
CA GLU A 41 -2.87 -4.82 1.11
C GLU A 41 -1.55 -4.09 0.82
N THR A 42 -1.20 -3.15 1.70
CA THR A 42 0.09 -2.47 1.72
C THR A 42 0.56 -2.30 3.16
N THR A 43 1.19 -3.33 3.73
CA THR A 43 1.50 -3.40 5.16
C THR A 43 2.64 -2.49 5.63
N ASN A 44 3.49 -2.01 4.73
CA ASN A 44 4.66 -1.18 5.05
C ASN A 44 4.62 0.12 4.26
N CYS A 45 5.07 1.21 4.91
CA CYS A 45 5.26 2.51 4.28
C CYS A 45 6.72 2.93 4.39
N TYR A 46 7.26 3.48 3.31
CA TYR A 46 8.57 4.10 3.25
C TYR A 46 8.46 5.49 2.67
N ILE A 47 9.29 6.42 3.16
CA ILE A 47 9.51 7.69 2.47
C ILE A 47 10.98 7.86 2.14
N GLU A 48 11.21 8.61 1.09
CA GLU A 48 12.53 9.00 0.61
C GLU A 48 12.44 10.47 0.20
N PHE A 49 13.34 11.28 0.75
CA PHE A 49 13.53 12.64 0.28
C PHE A 49 14.58 12.61 -0.80
N ASP A 50 14.30 13.28 -1.92
CA ASP A 50 15.33 13.54 -2.91
C ASP A 50 16.57 14.13 -2.24
N SER A 51 17.72 13.51 -2.46
CA SER A 51 18.98 13.90 -1.86
C SER A 51 19.82 14.74 -2.84
N ASP A 52 19.49 14.67 -4.13
CA ASP A 52 20.21 15.32 -5.20
C ASP A 52 19.79 16.79 -5.36
N ALA A 53 20.76 17.66 -5.65
CA ALA A 53 20.47 19.08 -5.83
C ALA A 53 20.01 19.38 -7.27
N PRO A 54 18.85 20.06 -7.47
CA PRO A 54 17.99 20.62 -6.44
C PRO A 54 17.04 19.59 -5.85
N VAL A 55 16.97 19.53 -4.50
CA VAL A 55 15.97 18.72 -3.80
C VAL A 55 14.58 19.22 -4.21
N ASP A 56 13.87 18.41 -4.98
CA ASP A 56 12.64 18.87 -5.62
C ASP A 56 11.42 17.96 -5.45
N HIS A 57 11.58 16.82 -4.79
CA HIS A 57 10.45 15.92 -4.51
C HIS A 57 10.60 15.10 -3.22
N LEU A 58 9.47 14.49 -2.85
CA LEU A 58 9.36 13.50 -1.77
C LEU A 58 8.63 12.28 -2.33
N ASN A 59 9.20 11.11 -2.16
CA ASN A 59 8.64 9.84 -2.59
C ASN A 59 7.98 9.13 -1.39
N ILE A 60 6.79 8.59 -1.61
CA ILE A 60 6.06 7.74 -0.66
C ILE A 60 5.82 6.39 -1.32
N PHE A 61 6.26 5.33 -0.65
CA PHE A 61 6.09 3.95 -1.07
C PHE A 61 5.21 3.19 -0.07
N LEU A 62 4.16 2.51 -0.54
CA LEU A 62 3.37 1.59 0.27
C LEU A 62 3.43 0.21 -0.38
N LEU A 63 3.72 -0.84 0.39
CA LEU A 63 3.84 -2.20 -0.14
C LEU A 63 3.47 -3.27 0.89
N ASP A 64 3.05 -4.44 0.40
CA ASP A 64 2.80 -5.66 1.19
C ASP A 64 4.08 -6.45 1.54
N GLY A 65 5.23 -6.01 1.04
CA GLY A 65 6.53 -6.55 1.37
C GLY A 65 7.47 -5.51 1.98
N ARG A 66 8.77 -5.75 1.85
CA ARG A 66 9.85 -4.87 2.30
C ARG A 66 10.59 -4.28 1.11
N MET A 67 11.15 -3.11 1.34
CA MET A 67 11.98 -2.39 0.38
C MET A 67 13.39 -2.25 0.96
N TYR A 68 14.40 -2.29 0.09
CA TYR A 68 15.81 -2.18 0.43
C TYR A 68 16.49 -1.22 -0.53
N ASP A 69 17.31 -0.34 0.04
CA ASP A 69 18.06 0.69 -0.65
C ASP A 69 19.30 0.12 -1.36
N ASN A 70 19.39 0.30 -2.67
CA ASN A 70 20.35 -0.45 -3.49
C ASN A 70 21.48 0.40 -4.11
N ASP A 71 21.92 1.45 -3.42
CA ASP A 71 23.05 2.29 -3.89
C ASP A 71 24.35 1.51 -4.05
N LEU A 72 24.50 0.45 -3.23
CA LEU A 72 25.64 -0.47 -3.33
C LEU A 72 25.58 -1.39 -4.56
N ASN A 73 24.52 -1.31 -5.37
CA ASN A 73 24.31 -2.12 -6.56
C ASN A 73 24.54 -3.61 -6.28
N VAL A 74 23.84 -4.14 -5.26
CA VAL A 74 24.04 -5.48 -4.72
C VAL A 74 23.93 -6.51 -5.85
N ASN A 75 24.94 -7.39 -5.92
CA ASN A 75 25.05 -8.43 -6.94
C ASN A 75 25.03 -7.91 -8.40
N GLY A 76 25.40 -6.65 -8.61
CA GLY A 76 25.38 -6.01 -9.93
C GLY A 76 23.97 -5.62 -10.42
N SER A 77 22.97 -5.64 -9.53
CA SER A 77 21.66 -5.05 -9.81
C SER A 77 21.80 -3.57 -10.10
N SER A 78 21.10 -3.09 -11.11
CA SER A 78 21.07 -1.68 -11.52
C SER A 78 19.81 -0.94 -11.06
N GLY A 79 18.92 -1.57 -10.30
CA GLY A 79 17.74 -0.91 -9.77
C GLY A 79 18.09 -0.12 -8.51
N ASP A 80 17.53 1.07 -8.35
CA ASP A 80 17.73 1.92 -7.17
C ASP A 80 17.15 1.25 -5.92
N TYR A 81 16.08 0.47 -6.10
CA TYR A 81 15.43 -0.28 -5.03
C TYR A 81 15.32 -1.76 -5.31
N LEU A 82 15.48 -2.55 -4.24
CA LEU A 82 15.14 -3.96 -4.22
C LEU A 82 13.88 -4.18 -3.37
N PHE A 83 13.08 -5.15 -3.76
CA PHE A 83 11.86 -5.52 -3.05
C PHE A 83 11.97 -6.95 -2.54
N SER A 84 11.34 -7.24 -1.40
CA SER A 84 11.28 -8.61 -0.90
C SER A 84 10.51 -9.50 -1.88
N LEU A 85 10.90 -10.77 -2.03
CA LEU A 85 10.31 -11.66 -3.05
C LEU A 85 8.80 -11.92 -2.89
N ASN A 86 8.23 -11.64 -1.71
CA ASN A 86 6.80 -11.76 -1.43
C ASN A 86 6.01 -10.46 -1.68
N THR A 87 6.65 -9.38 -2.16
CA THR A 87 5.95 -8.15 -2.55
C THR A 87 5.10 -8.42 -3.79
N SER A 88 3.81 -8.10 -3.73
CA SER A 88 2.86 -8.26 -4.84
C SER A 88 2.01 -7.02 -5.09
N ASN A 89 1.98 -6.08 -4.16
CA ASN A 89 1.21 -4.85 -4.23
C ASN A 89 2.09 -3.66 -3.87
N PHE A 90 1.93 -2.57 -4.61
CA PHE A 90 2.81 -1.43 -4.55
C PHE A 90 2.06 -0.14 -4.88
N VAL A 91 2.33 0.91 -4.12
CA VAL A 91 1.85 2.26 -4.37
C VAL A 91 3.06 3.17 -4.27
N PHE A 92 3.31 3.92 -5.33
CA PHE A 92 4.32 4.95 -5.40
C PHE A 92 3.67 6.29 -5.69
N LEU A 93 3.82 7.22 -4.75
CA LEU A 93 3.31 8.58 -4.84
C LEU A 93 4.50 9.53 -4.71
N GLN A 94 4.75 10.30 -5.75
CA GLN A 94 5.74 11.37 -5.73
C GLN A 94 5.05 12.70 -5.47
N LEU A 95 5.60 13.50 -4.57
CA LEU A 95 5.11 14.84 -4.23
C LEU A 95 6.13 15.88 -4.70
N ASP A 96 5.88 16.50 -5.86
CA ASP A 96 6.73 17.57 -6.38
C ASP A 96 6.66 18.80 -5.47
N PHE A 97 7.82 19.35 -5.11
CA PHE A 97 7.91 20.55 -4.28
C PHE A 97 7.43 21.80 -5.00
N GLY A 98 7.49 21.81 -6.35
CA GLY A 98 6.89 22.88 -7.16
C GLY A 98 5.37 22.96 -6.98
N SER A 99 4.69 21.82 -6.92
CA SER A 99 3.25 21.70 -6.66
C SER A 99 2.91 21.80 -5.17
N ASN A 100 3.88 21.52 -4.30
CA ASN A 100 3.74 21.42 -2.85
C ASN A 100 4.78 22.27 -2.11
N SER A 101 4.83 23.57 -2.38
CA SER A 101 5.87 24.48 -1.83
C SER A 101 5.99 24.51 -0.29
N SER A 102 4.96 24.05 0.43
CA SER A 102 5.01 23.90 1.88
C SER A 102 5.99 22.82 2.36
N LEU A 103 6.26 21.79 1.53
CA LEU A 103 7.20 20.71 1.84
C LEU A 103 8.65 21.19 1.91
N ILE A 104 9.05 22.13 1.04
CA ILE A 104 10.43 22.64 0.93
C ILE A 104 10.97 23.13 2.28
N ASN A 105 10.13 23.84 3.04
CA ASN A 105 10.57 24.53 4.24
C ASN A 105 10.16 23.82 5.54
N ASN A 106 9.12 23.00 5.51
CA ASN A 106 8.52 22.42 6.71
C ASN A 106 8.53 20.88 6.72
N GLY A 107 8.88 20.25 5.59
CA GLY A 107 8.64 18.83 5.38
C GLY A 107 7.15 18.47 5.42
N PRO A 108 6.84 17.15 5.54
CA PRO A 108 5.47 16.67 5.71
C PRO A 108 4.87 17.14 7.04
N VAL A 109 3.61 17.59 7.01
CA VAL A 109 2.88 18.09 8.18
C VAL A 109 1.50 17.44 8.25
N ALA A 110 1.14 16.95 9.43
CA ALA A 110 -0.17 16.37 9.70
C ALA A 110 -1.30 17.41 9.51
N GLY A 111 -2.44 16.95 8.99
CA GLY A 111 -3.61 17.74 8.60
C GLY A 111 -3.53 18.35 7.20
N ASN A 112 -2.39 18.26 6.50
CA ASN A 112 -2.24 18.81 5.16
C ASN A 112 -2.61 17.81 4.07
N THR A 113 -3.08 18.34 2.94
CA THR A 113 -3.25 17.60 1.69
C THR A 113 -2.26 18.11 0.66
N TYR A 114 -1.57 17.18 0.02
CA TYR A 114 -0.55 17.41 -0.98
C TYR A 114 -1.01 16.90 -2.34
N ILE A 115 -0.55 17.56 -3.41
CA ILE A 115 -0.78 17.16 -4.78
C ILE A 115 0.26 16.10 -5.15
N VAL A 116 -0.21 14.95 -5.64
CA VAL A 116 0.62 13.87 -6.14
C VAL A 116 0.95 14.12 -7.62
N SER A 117 2.18 13.80 -8.02
CA SER A 117 2.67 13.94 -9.39
C SER A 117 1.78 13.16 -10.37
N SER A 118 1.34 13.84 -11.43
CA SER A 118 0.54 13.24 -12.50
C SER A 118 1.40 12.54 -13.56
N THR A 119 2.71 12.43 -13.36
CA THR A 119 3.66 11.81 -14.29
C THR A 119 4.42 10.66 -13.66
N ASP A 120 4.83 10.83 -12.40
CA ASP A 120 5.85 9.99 -11.76
C ASP A 120 5.28 9.21 -10.56
N SER A 121 4.00 8.87 -10.61
CA SER A 121 3.33 8.09 -9.54
C SER A 121 2.63 6.88 -10.15
N THR A 122 2.64 5.74 -9.47
CA THR A 122 2.08 4.49 -10.01
C THR A 122 1.52 3.63 -8.90
N ILE A 123 0.40 2.96 -9.17
CA ILE A 123 -0.15 1.91 -8.30
C ILE A 123 -0.10 0.59 -9.05
N GLY A 124 0.45 -0.45 -8.43
CA GLY A 124 0.60 -1.78 -9.00
C GLY A 124 0.06 -2.87 -8.09
N HIS A 125 -0.50 -3.92 -8.69
CA HIS A 125 -0.98 -5.10 -7.95
C HIS A 125 -0.76 -6.39 -8.74
N ASN A 126 -0.73 -7.52 -8.03
CA ASN A 126 -0.38 -8.85 -8.56
C ASN A 126 1.00 -8.88 -9.24
N LEU A 127 1.95 -8.11 -8.72
CA LEU A 127 3.32 -8.00 -9.21
C LEU A 127 4.12 -9.26 -8.85
N SER A 128 5.22 -9.48 -9.57
CA SER A 128 6.25 -10.47 -9.23
C SER A 128 7.59 -9.77 -9.06
N ILE A 129 8.41 -10.31 -8.16
CA ILE A 129 9.79 -9.88 -7.95
C ILE A 129 10.71 -10.99 -8.42
N ASP A 130 11.64 -10.65 -9.33
CA ASP A 130 12.64 -11.58 -9.84
C ASP A 130 13.82 -11.66 -8.85
N PRO A 131 14.21 -12.85 -8.40
CA PRO A 131 15.32 -12.99 -7.46
C PRO A 131 16.66 -12.60 -8.09
N LEU A 132 17.52 -11.99 -7.29
CA LEU A 132 18.90 -11.74 -7.70
C LEU A 132 19.70 -13.05 -7.85
N THR A 133 20.73 -13.02 -8.70
CA THR A 133 21.70 -14.11 -8.82
C THR A 133 23.13 -13.56 -8.64
N PRO A 134 23.81 -13.86 -7.52
CA PRO A 134 23.38 -14.71 -6.40
C PRO A 134 22.21 -14.11 -5.60
N ASN A 135 21.53 -14.93 -4.80
CA ASN A 135 20.44 -14.47 -3.94
C ASN A 135 20.96 -13.44 -2.92
N PHE A 136 20.15 -12.44 -2.62
CA PHE A 136 20.41 -11.46 -1.57
C PHE A 136 19.39 -11.62 -0.44
N ASN A 137 19.87 -11.93 0.76
CA ASN A 137 19.06 -12.08 1.96
C ASN A 137 19.56 -11.13 3.04
N THR A 138 18.66 -10.35 3.62
CA THR A 138 18.96 -9.52 4.78
C THR A 138 17.77 -9.51 5.74
N ASN A 139 18.06 -9.53 7.05
CA ASN A 139 17.03 -9.54 8.10
C ASN A 139 15.94 -10.61 7.91
N GLY A 140 16.32 -11.77 7.37
CA GLY A 140 15.43 -12.91 7.15
C GLY A 140 14.49 -12.77 5.95
N SER A 141 14.72 -11.80 5.06
CA SER A 141 13.95 -11.62 3.83
C SER A 141 14.87 -11.72 2.61
N ASP A 142 14.42 -12.46 1.60
CA ASP A 142 15.06 -12.49 0.29
C ASP A 142 14.57 -11.31 -0.56
N PHE A 143 15.48 -10.70 -1.29
CA PHE A 143 15.22 -9.52 -2.11
C PHE A 143 15.56 -9.75 -3.59
N GLY A 144 14.89 -8.99 -4.45
CA GLY A 144 14.98 -9.08 -5.89
C GLY A 144 14.60 -7.76 -6.58
N MET A 145 14.59 -7.78 -7.91
CA MET A 145 14.16 -6.66 -8.73
C MET A 145 12.69 -6.80 -9.11
N GLY A 146 11.95 -5.68 -9.15
CA GLY A 146 10.58 -5.68 -9.66
C GLY A 146 10.52 -6.12 -11.12
N ASN A 147 9.60 -7.03 -11.44
CA ASN A 147 9.36 -7.46 -12.82
C ASN A 147 8.19 -6.67 -13.43
N GLU A 148 8.53 -5.62 -14.19
CA GLU A 148 7.56 -4.73 -14.85
C GLU A 148 6.69 -5.42 -15.90
N ASN A 149 7.03 -6.65 -16.32
CA ASN A 149 6.24 -7.44 -17.26
C ASN A 149 5.15 -8.28 -16.57
N THR A 150 5.01 -8.16 -15.25
CA THR A 150 4.06 -8.95 -14.45
C THR A 150 3.10 -8.06 -13.67
N GLY A 151 1.88 -8.56 -13.47
CA GLY A 151 0.84 -7.85 -12.73
C GLY A 151 0.13 -6.78 -13.54
N THR A 152 -0.43 -5.80 -12.83
CA THR A 152 -1.16 -4.68 -13.42
C THR A 152 -0.65 -3.39 -12.81
N PHE A 153 -0.34 -2.43 -13.68
CA PHE A 153 0.10 -1.10 -13.29
C PHE A 153 -0.93 -0.06 -13.71
N HIS A 154 -1.17 0.89 -12.81
CA HIS A 154 -2.03 2.04 -13.01
C HIS A 154 -1.14 3.28 -13.04
N SER A 155 -0.82 3.71 -14.25
CA SER A 155 -0.12 4.97 -14.50
C SER A 155 -1.05 6.18 -14.28
N PRO A 156 -0.51 7.34 -13.93
CA PRO A 156 -1.29 8.49 -13.51
C PRO A 156 -2.01 9.14 -14.70
N GLY A 157 -3.25 9.57 -14.48
CA GLY A 157 -4.04 10.32 -15.44
C GLY A 157 -3.93 11.84 -15.23
N THR A 158 -4.78 12.60 -15.95
CA THR A 158 -4.79 14.08 -15.89
C THR A 158 -5.65 14.65 -14.76
N GLY A 159 -6.19 13.80 -13.88
CA GLY A 159 -7.03 14.21 -12.74
C GLY A 159 -6.20 14.72 -11.56
N ALA A 160 -6.87 15.40 -10.61
CA ALA A 160 -6.24 15.76 -9.35
C ALA A 160 -5.91 14.50 -8.54
N LEU A 161 -4.63 14.27 -8.30
CA LEU A 161 -4.11 13.20 -7.45
C LEU A 161 -3.69 13.81 -6.13
N THR A 162 -4.11 13.23 -5.01
CA THR A 162 -3.83 13.83 -3.70
C THR A 162 -3.48 12.79 -2.66
N VAL A 163 -2.65 13.19 -1.69
CA VAL A 163 -2.43 12.49 -0.44
C VAL A 163 -2.70 13.44 0.72
N THR A 164 -3.47 13.00 1.70
CA THR A 164 -3.74 13.71 2.94
C THR A 164 -3.02 13.00 4.07
N LEU A 165 -2.17 13.72 4.81
CA LEU A 165 -1.51 13.16 5.99
C LEU A 165 -2.38 13.45 7.20
N ASN A 166 -3.10 12.47 7.72
CA ASN A 166 -3.91 12.61 8.92
C ASN A 166 -3.03 12.70 10.18
N ASN A 167 -1.95 11.93 10.19
CA ASN A 167 -0.91 11.96 11.22
C ASN A 167 0.46 11.76 10.58
N TYR A 168 1.47 12.42 11.14
CA TYR A 168 2.85 12.25 10.71
C TYR A 168 3.79 12.55 11.88
N THR A 169 4.63 11.60 12.22
CA THR A 169 5.71 11.79 13.18
C THR A 169 6.99 11.19 12.62
N PHE A 170 8.10 11.90 12.79
CA PHE A 170 9.40 11.43 12.36
C PHE A 170 10.48 11.81 13.38
N ASN A 171 11.32 10.83 13.73
CA ASN A 171 12.47 11.02 14.58
C ASN A 171 13.75 10.73 13.80
N SER A 172 14.39 11.80 13.33
CA SER A 172 15.64 11.79 12.56
C SER A 172 16.84 11.19 13.29
N ASN A 173 16.82 11.08 14.62
CA ASN A 173 17.91 10.40 15.35
C ASN A 173 17.84 8.88 15.20
N THR A 174 16.65 8.36 14.93
CA THR A 174 16.38 6.91 14.84
C THR A 174 15.96 6.46 13.46
N ASN A 175 15.68 7.41 12.55
CA ASN A 175 15.05 7.17 11.26
C ASN A 175 13.79 6.31 11.36
N THR A 176 12.97 6.59 12.38
CA THR A 176 11.69 5.92 12.61
C THR A 176 10.59 6.94 12.81
N GLY A 177 9.36 6.53 12.57
CA GLY A 177 8.20 7.38 12.71
C GLY A 177 6.90 6.62 12.59
N THR A 178 5.81 7.38 12.53
CA THR A 178 4.49 6.86 12.19
C THR A 178 3.85 7.78 11.16
N ILE A 179 3.04 7.21 10.30
CA ILE A 179 2.31 7.95 9.28
C ILE A 179 0.90 7.37 9.16
N ASP A 180 -0.08 8.26 9.11
CA ASP A 180 -1.47 7.98 8.77
C ASP A 180 -1.80 8.86 7.57
N LEU A 181 -2.16 8.24 6.46
CA LEU A 181 -2.50 8.94 5.23
C LEU A 181 -3.67 8.30 4.49
N ASP A 182 -4.41 9.17 3.79
CA ASP A 182 -5.38 8.80 2.76
C ASP A 182 -4.90 9.32 1.42
N TYR A 183 -5.17 8.61 0.33
CA TYR A 183 -4.87 9.11 -1.01
C TYR A 183 -5.95 8.77 -2.02
N SER A 184 -5.99 9.60 -3.06
CA SER A 184 -6.85 9.43 -4.23
C SER A 184 -6.01 9.57 -5.49
N PHE A 185 -5.97 8.51 -6.27
CA PHE A 185 -5.19 8.38 -7.49
C PHE A 185 -6.12 8.07 -8.66
N MET A 186 -6.23 8.99 -9.63
CA MET A 186 -6.90 8.76 -10.90
C MET A 186 -5.90 8.27 -11.95
N ASN A 187 -6.13 7.08 -12.50
CA ASN A 187 -5.28 6.55 -13.56
C ASN A 187 -5.63 7.14 -14.94
N GLN A 188 -4.82 6.82 -15.97
CA GLN A 188 -5.01 7.29 -17.35
C GLN A 188 -6.38 6.95 -17.96
N ASN A 189 -7.07 5.92 -17.45
CA ASN A 189 -8.40 5.53 -17.90
C ASN A 189 -9.53 6.24 -17.14
N GLY A 190 -9.21 7.16 -16.23
CA GLY A 190 -10.18 7.90 -15.42
C GLY A 190 -10.74 7.11 -14.23
N MET A 191 -10.17 5.93 -13.93
CA MET A 191 -10.54 5.17 -12.73
C MET A 191 -9.87 5.79 -11.51
N VAL A 192 -10.66 6.04 -10.47
CA VAL A 192 -10.18 6.50 -9.17
C VAL A 192 -9.85 5.29 -8.30
N ILE A 193 -8.64 5.27 -7.77
CA ILE A 193 -8.09 4.31 -6.83
C ILE A 193 -7.85 5.08 -5.54
N THR A 194 -8.47 4.64 -4.45
CA THR A 194 -8.27 5.24 -3.13
C THR A 194 -7.61 4.24 -2.20
N GLY A 195 -6.80 4.73 -1.28
CA GLY A 195 -6.22 3.91 -0.23
C GLY A 195 -5.97 4.68 1.04
N HIS A 196 -5.70 3.89 2.08
CA HIS A 196 -5.37 4.34 3.42
C HIS A 196 -4.15 3.58 3.91
N TYR A 197 -3.32 4.22 4.72
CA TYR A 197 -2.27 3.57 5.49
C TYR A 197 -2.17 4.25 6.85
N ASP A 198 -2.19 3.45 7.92
CA ASP A 198 -1.85 3.86 9.29
C ASP A 198 -0.83 2.86 9.85
N GLY A 199 0.35 3.35 10.21
CA GLY A 199 1.35 2.50 10.85
C GLY A 199 2.73 3.12 10.94
N ASN A 200 3.71 2.22 11.07
CA ASN A 200 5.12 2.60 11.17
C ASN A 200 5.61 3.17 9.84
N LEU A 201 6.50 4.15 9.94
CA LEU A 201 7.19 4.73 8.82
C LEU A 201 8.64 4.20 8.78
N GLY A 202 8.98 3.50 7.71
CA GLY A 202 10.36 3.27 7.31
C GLY A 202 10.90 4.48 6.57
N ILE A 203 12.21 4.72 6.67
CA ILE A 203 12.90 5.67 5.81
C ILE A 203 13.96 4.93 5.03
N ILE A 204 14.01 5.26 3.74
CA ILE A 204 15.05 4.84 2.82
C ILE A 204 15.97 6.04 2.69
N LEU A 205 17.26 5.80 2.94
CA LEU A 205 18.28 6.82 3.06
C LEU A 205 19.37 6.49 2.06
N ASP A 206 19.32 7.18 0.94
CA ASP A 206 20.43 7.32 0.00
C ASP A 206 21.67 7.94 0.68
#